data_AF-A0A286PGX5-F1
#
_entry.id   AF-A0A286PGX5-F1
#
_cell.length_a   1.000
_cell.length_b   1.000
_cell.length_c   1.000
_cell.angle_alpha   90.00
_cell.angle_beta   90.00
_cell.angle_gamma   90.00
#
_symmetry.space_group_name_H-M   'P 1'
#
loop_
_entity.id
_entity.type
_entity.pdbx_description
1 polymer ?
#
loop_
_entity_poly.entity_id
_entity_poly.type
_entity_poly.pdbx_seq_one_letter_code
_entity_poly.pdbx_strand_id
1 'polypeptide(L)'
;MRTWLEGLFTKGRRRTSDETVLESRAEISPEERAVLLVGILDDPTAREDEKFDAAMDLESFSGPLVESGLIRIIRAEDFTSVLAQLCAESLGGIWARTGRVDLAFMTELRGQAKNEVFAVLGDRAPHLLPPGAF
;
A
#
# COMPACT_ATOMS: atom_id res chain seq x y z
N MET A 1 -26.13 34.59 -9.14
CA MET A 1 -26.07 35.69 -8.15
C MET A 1 -25.88 35.05 -6.79
N ARG A 2 -24.66 35.11 -6.24
CA ARG A 2 -24.20 36.07 -5.21
C ARG A 2 -24.85 35.77 -3.83
N THR A 3 -24.12 35.02 -3.00
CA THR A 3 -23.42 35.48 -1.77
C THR A 3 -24.35 35.68 -0.58
N TRP A 4 -24.42 34.67 0.28
CA TRP A 4 -24.82 34.79 1.68
C TRP A 4 -23.53 34.92 2.51
N LEU A 5 -22.96 36.12 2.51
CA LEU A 5 -22.00 36.56 3.52
C LEU A 5 -22.77 37.39 4.56
N GLU A 6 -22.18 37.47 5.76
CA GLU A 6 -22.49 38.42 6.84
C GLU A 6 -23.41 37.92 7.97
N GLY A 7 -22.84 37.06 8.80
CA GLY A 7 -23.32 36.83 10.17
C GLY A 7 -22.21 36.60 11.21
N LEU A 8 -20.93 36.77 10.83
CA LEU A 8 -19.78 36.66 11.75
C LEU A 8 -19.61 37.96 12.53
N PHE A 9 -20.60 38.27 13.37
CA PHE A 9 -20.50 39.28 14.41
C PHE A 9 -19.51 38.82 15.49
N THR A 10 -18.38 39.49 15.53
CA THR A 10 -17.74 40.06 16.74
C THR A 10 -17.88 39.30 18.07
N LYS A 11 -16.75 38.69 18.47
CA LYS A 11 -16.04 38.87 19.76
C LYS A 11 -16.89 38.85 21.05
N GLY A 12 -16.87 37.70 21.74
CA GLY A 12 -17.36 37.59 23.13
C GLY A 12 -16.97 36.27 23.80
N ARG A 13 -15.81 36.26 24.46
CA ARG A 13 -15.24 35.18 25.28
C ARG A 13 -16.28 34.50 26.20
N ARG A 14 -16.49 33.19 26.02
CA ARG A 14 -16.59 32.21 27.12
C ARG A 14 -15.89 30.93 26.71
N ARG A 15 -14.78 30.67 27.38
CA ARG A 15 -14.04 29.40 27.37
C ARG A 15 -14.92 28.38 28.10
N THR A 16 -15.55 27.48 27.35
CA THR A 16 -16.18 26.26 27.86
C THR A 16 -15.87 25.16 26.86
N SER A 17 -14.82 24.40 27.14
CA SER A 17 -14.73 22.94 26.94
C SER A 17 -15.66 22.33 25.88
N ASP A 18 -15.44 22.70 24.61
CA ASP A 18 -16.11 22.08 23.46
C ASP A 18 -15.20 22.05 22.22
N GLU A 19 -13.88 22.24 22.39
CA GLU A 19 -12.87 22.08 21.35
C GLU A 19 -12.28 20.66 21.32
N THR A 20 -12.66 19.79 22.26
CA THR A 20 -12.20 18.39 22.29
C THR A 20 -13.08 17.44 21.49
N VAL A 21 -14.20 17.91 20.92
CA VAL A 21 -15.19 17.06 20.24
C VAL A 21 -15.01 17.03 18.72
N LEU A 22 -14.18 17.93 18.15
CA LEU A 22 -13.95 18.03 16.70
C LEU A 22 -12.60 17.48 16.20
N GLU A 23 -11.76 16.93 17.10
CA GLU A 23 -10.47 16.33 16.75
C GLU A 23 -10.42 14.81 16.95
N SER A 24 -11.56 14.13 17.16
CA SER A 24 -11.62 12.68 16.96
C SER A 24 -12.00 12.37 15.51
N ARG A 25 -11.23 12.87 14.55
CA ARG A 25 -11.12 12.18 13.26
C ARG A 25 -10.51 10.84 13.63
N ALA A 26 -11.32 9.79 13.74
CA ALA A 26 -10.82 8.46 14.08
C ALA A 26 -9.63 8.17 13.16
N GLU A 27 -8.43 8.06 13.75
CA GLU A 27 -7.26 7.61 13.00
C GLU A 27 -7.63 6.24 12.44
N ILE A 28 -7.61 6.11 11.11
CA ILE A 28 -7.90 4.85 10.44
C ILE A 28 -6.92 3.82 11.00
N SER A 29 -7.43 2.69 11.48
CA SER A 29 -6.56 1.63 12.01
C SER A 29 -5.63 1.12 10.90
N PRO A 30 -4.44 0.60 11.23
CA PRO A 30 -3.55 0.00 10.23
C PRO A 30 -4.24 -1.06 9.38
N GLU A 31 -5.12 -1.86 9.98
CA GLU A 31 -5.91 -2.89 9.30
C GLU A 31 -6.89 -2.29 8.30
N GLU A 32 -7.65 -1.27 8.68
CA GLU A 32 -8.55 -0.56 7.78
C GLU A 32 -7.78 0.14 6.65
N ARG A 33 -6.60 0.70 6.93
CA ARG A 33 -5.74 1.32 5.91
C ARG A 33 -5.27 0.28 4.90
N ALA A 34 -4.83 -0.90 5.34
CA ALA A 34 -4.45 -1.98 4.44
C ALA A 34 -5.60 -2.42 3.53
N VAL A 35 -6.83 -2.51 4.08
CA VAL A 35 -8.03 -2.83 3.30
C VAL A 35 -8.30 -1.78 2.22
N LEU A 36 -8.19 -0.49 2.55
CA LEU A 36 -8.41 0.60 1.59
C LEU A 36 -7.37 0.58 0.46
N LEU A 37 -6.10 0.38 0.78
CA LEU A 37 -5.02 0.35 -0.21
C LEU A 37 -5.17 -0.84 -1.17
N VAL A 38 -5.50 -2.04 -0.67
CA VAL A 38 -5.84 -3.18 -1.54
C VAL A 38 -7.08 -2.89 -2.39
N GLY A 39 -8.08 -2.19 -1.82
CA GLY A 39 -9.26 -1.76 -2.55
C GLY A 39 -8.94 -0.83 -3.74
N ILE A 40 -7.98 0.09 -3.59
CA ILE A 40 -7.53 0.97 -4.68
C ILE A 40 -6.89 0.16 -5.81
N LEU A 41 -6.09 -0.85 -5.50
CA LEU A 41 -5.47 -1.71 -6.51
C LEU A 41 -6.52 -2.46 -7.35
N ASP A 42 -7.58 -2.96 -6.69
CA ASP A 42 -8.66 -3.71 -7.34
C ASP A 42 -9.67 -2.84 -8.09
N ASP A 43 -9.73 -1.53 -7.82
CA ASP A 43 -10.65 -0.63 -8.47
C ASP A 43 -10.22 -0.36 -9.93
N PRO A 44 -10.97 -0.80 -10.95
CA PRO A 44 -10.62 -0.53 -12.35
C PRO A 44 -10.76 0.95 -12.71
N THR A 45 -11.41 1.76 -11.88
CA THR A 45 -11.64 3.20 -12.08
C THR A 45 -10.64 4.08 -11.34
N ALA A 46 -9.87 3.52 -10.40
CA ALA A 46 -8.81 4.24 -9.72
C ALA A 46 -7.73 4.70 -10.71
N ARG A 47 -7.18 5.89 -10.47
CA ARG A 47 -6.15 6.45 -11.33
C ARG A 47 -4.85 5.67 -11.21
N GLU A 48 -4.04 5.71 -12.26
CA GLU A 48 -2.77 5.00 -12.29
C GLU A 48 -1.82 5.44 -11.16
N ASP A 49 -1.73 6.74 -10.89
CA ASP A 49 -0.90 7.28 -9.79
C ASP A 49 -1.40 6.84 -8.41
N GLU A 50 -2.73 6.78 -8.20
CA GLU A 50 -3.31 6.26 -6.96
C GLU A 50 -2.97 4.77 -6.75
N LYS A 51 -2.95 3.98 -7.83
CA LYS A 51 -2.55 2.57 -7.76
C LYS A 51 -1.07 2.41 -7.47
N PHE A 52 -0.23 3.25 -8.05
CA PHE A 52 1.22 3.24 -7.76
C PHE A 52 1.48 3.59 -6.31
N ASP A 53 0.87 4.67 -5.81
CA ASP A 53 0.96 5.06 -4.41
C ASP A 53 0.47 3.94 -3.48
N ALA A 54 -0.67 3.32 -3.81
CA ALA A 54 -1.19 2.20 -3.04
C ALA A 54 -0.25 0.99 -3.04
N ALA A 55 0.34 0.64 -4.18
CA ALA A 55 1.28 -0.47 -4.29
C ALA A 55 2.49 -0.26 -3.37
N MET A 56 3.09 0.94 -3.40
CA MET A 56 4.24 1.29 -2.56
C MET A 56 3.90 1.34 -1.06
N ASP A 57 2.78 1.98 -0.71
CA ASP A 57 2.34 2.10 0.69
C ASP A 57 2.07 0.74 1.34
N LEU A 58 1.64 -0.25 0.55
CA LEU A 58 1.35 -1.60 1.03
C LEU A 58 2.58 -2.32 1.58
N GLU A 59 3.80 -1.92 1.22
CA GLU A 59 5.02 -2.50 1.78
C GLU A 59 5.02 -2.46 3.31
N SER A 60 4.43 -1.43 3.94
CA SER A 60 4.42 -1.27 5.41
C SER A 60 3.49 -2.25 6.14
N PHE A 61 2.62 -2.96 5.41
CA PHE A 61 1.63 -3.88 5.97
C PHE A 61 2.03 -5.33 5.68
N SER A 62 1.44 -6.29 6.39
CA SER A 62 1.68 -7.72 6.14
C SER A 62 0.43 -8.53 6.41
N GLY A 63 0.43 -9.77 5.93
CA GLY A 63 -0.65 -10.72 6.13
C GLY A 63 -1.40 -11.07 4.86
N PRO A 64 -2.30 -12.08 4.93
CA PRO A 64 -2.83 -12.74 3.75
C PRO A 64 -3.57 -11.83 2.78
N LEU A 65 -4.29 -10.82 3.27
CA LEU A 65 -5.02 -9.86 2.45
C LEU A 65 -4.08 -9.07 1.53
N VAL A 66 -3.02 -8.50 2.13
CA VAL A 66 -2.05 -7.65 1.43
C VAL A 66 -1.26 -8.48 0.42
N GLU A 67 -0.68 -9.60 0.87
CA GLU A 67 0.13 -10.46 0.00
C GLU A 67 -0.71 -11.01 -1.17
N SER A 68 -1.94 -11.50 -0.90
CA SER A 68 -2.82 -11.98 -1.98
C SER A 68 -3.25 -10.86 -2.93
N GLY A 69 -3.39 -9.62 -2.43
CA GLY A 69 -3.67 -8.43 -3.23
C GLY A 69 -2.54 -8.13 -4.21
N LEU A 70 -1.33 -7.98 -3.70
CA LEU A 70 -0.13 -7.72 -4.51
C LEU A 70 0.10 -8.83 -5.55
N ILE A 71 0.03 -10.10 -5.12
CA ILE A 71 0.19 -11.27 -6.00
C ILE A 71 -0.82 -11.27 -7.15
N ARG A 72 -2.10 -10.96 -6.86
CA ARG A 72 -3.16 -10.90 -7.87
C ARG A 72 -2.85 -9.83 -8.92
N ILE A 73 -2.43 -8.64 -8.51
CA ILE A 73 -2.08 -7.56 -9.44
C ILE A 73 -0.85 -7.92 -10.26
N ILE A 74 0.21 -8.45 -9.65
CA ILE A 74 1.41 -8.90 -10.38
C ILE A 74 1.05 -9.87 -11.50
N ARG A 75 0.15 -10.83 -11.23
CA ARG A 75 -0.34 -11.78 -12.24
C ARG A 75 -1.21 -11.12 -13.32
N ALA A 76 -2.13 -10.24 -12.92
CA ALA A 76 -3.04 -9.55 -13.85
C ALA A 76 -2.28 -8.65 -14.84
N GLU A 77 -1.17 -8.08 -14.38
CA GLU A 77 -0.27 -7.21 -15.15
C GLU A 77 0.84 -7.98 -15.91
N ASP A 78 0.70 -9.31 -16.00
CA ASP A 78 1.65 -10.25 -16.62
C ASP A 78 3.12 -9.96 -16.25
N PHE A 79 3.37 -9.65 -14.98
CA PHE A 79 4.71 -9.53 -14.38
C PHE A 79 5.62 -8.43 -14.97
N THR A 80 5.13 -7.58 -15.87
CA THR A 80 6.00 -6.71 -16.69
C THR A 80 5.66 -5.23 -16.56
N SER A 81 4.43 -4.87 -16.20
CA SER A 81 4.05 -3.45 -16.08
C SER A 81 4.75 -2.75 -14.91
N VAL A 82 4.69 -1.42 -14.90
CA VAL A 82 5.18 -0.61 -13.78
C VAL A 82 4.41 -0.93 -12.49
N LEU A 83 3.09 -1.11 -12.59
CA LEU A 83 2.28 -1.50 -11.43
C LEU A 83 2.72 -2.86 -10.87
N ALA A 84 3.02 -3.83 -11.75
CA ALA A 84 3.53 -5.14 -11.33
C ALA A 84 4.87 -5.02 -10.61
N GLN A 85 5.77 -4.15 -11.08
CA GLN A 85 7.07 -3.90 -10.47
C GLN A 85 6.93 -3.32 -9.06
N LEU A 86 6.11 -2.28 -8.88
CA LEU A 86 5.86 -1.66 -7.57
C LEU A 86 5.20 -2.64 -6.58
N CYS A 87 4.26 -3.45 -7.06
CA CYS A 87 3.65 -4.51 -6.25
C CYS A 87 4.68 -5.57 -5.85
N ALA A 88 5.58 -5.94 -6.77
CA ALA A 88 6.62 -6.92 -6.56
C ALA A 88 7.72 -6.43 -5.60
N GLU A 89 8.15 -5.18 -5.72
CA GLU A 89 9.07 -4.53 -4.78
C GLU A 89 8.50 -4.57 -3.36
N SER A 90 7.24 -4.15 -3.21
CA SER A 90 6.55 -4.14 -1.92
C SER A 90 6.38 -5.54 -1.34
N LEU A 91 6.03 -6.53 -2.16
CA LEU A 91 5.95 -7.93 -1.75
C LEU A 91 7.32 -8.45 -1.28
N GLY A 92 8.39 -8.13 -2.00
CA GLY A 92 9.77 -8.43 -1.60
C GLY A 92 10.12 -7.81 -0.25
N GLY A 93 9.72 -6.56 -0.01
CA GLY A 93 9.93 -5.85 1.26
C GLY A 93 9.18 -6.51 2.42
N ILE A 94 7.93 -6.94 2.19
CA ILE A 94 7.13 -7.67 3.17
C ILE A 94 7.78 -9.00 3.52
N TRP A 95 8.22 -9.77 2.53
CA TRP A 95 8.88 -11.05 2.75
C TRP A 95 10.21 -10.90 3.48
N ALA A 96 11.02 -9.90 3.12
CA ALA A 96 12.25 -9.58 3.82
C ALA A 96 12.00 -9.25 5.29
N ARG A 97 11.01 -8.40 5.58
CA ARG A 97 10.67 -7.99 6.95
C ARG A 97 10.07 -9.13 7.78
N THR A 98 9.30 -10.03 7.16
CA THR A 98 8.62 -11.12 7.87
C THR A 98 9.42 -12.42 7.91
N GLY A 99 10.52 -12.52 7.17
CA GLY A 99 11.35 -13.73 7.08
C GLY A 99 10.65 -14.92 6.42
N ARG A 100 9.59 -14.67 5.63
CA ARG A 100 8.74 -15.69 5.04
C ARG A 100 8.44 -15.36 3.58
N VAL A 101 8.42 -16.39 2.74
CA VAL A 101 8.16 -16.29 1.30
C VAL A 101 7.08 -17.31 0.93
N ASP A 102 6.17 -16.92 0.04
CA ASP A 102 5.35 -17.89 -0.69
C ASP A 102 6.19 -18.54 -1.79
N LEU A 103 6.72 -19.73 -1.50
CA LEU A 103 7.57 -20.47 -2.43
C LEU A 103 6.84 -20.85 -3.72
N ALA A 104 5.52 -21.10 -3.67
CA ALA A 104 4.77 -21.44 -4.87
C ALA A 104 4.75 -20.23 -5.81
N PHE A 105 4.38 -19.05 -5.29
CA PHE A 105 4.37 -17.84 -6.10
C PHE A 105 5.78 -17.41 -6.53
N MET A 106 6.81 -17.59 -5.69
CA MET A 106 8.20 -17.27 -6.04
C MET A 106 8.66 -18.02 -7.30
N THR A 107 8.18 -19.24 -7.54
CA THR A 107 8.49 -19.99 -8.78
C THR A 107 7.77 -19.48 -10.03
N GLU A 108 6.69 -18.72 -9.86
CA GLU A 108 5.95 -18.12 -10.97
C GLU A 108 6.57 -16.79 -11.44
N LEU A 109 7.32 -16.13 -10.56
CA LEU A 109 7.94 -14.83 -10.84
C LEU A 109 8.80 -14.88 -12.11
N ARG A 110 8.55 -13.92 -12.98
CA ARG A 110 9.26 -13.73 -14.25
C ARG A 110 9.35 -12.24 -14.58
N GLY A 111 10.08 -11.91 -15.63
CA GLY A 111 10.18 -10.54 -16.12
C GLY A 111 10.68 -9.55 -15.07
N GLN A 112 10.15 -8.32 -15.11
CA GLN A 112 10.59 -7.25 -14.22
C GLN A 112 10.15 -7.46 -12.78
N ALA A 113 8.95 -8.03 -12.54
CA ALA A 113 8.50 -8.35 -11.18
C ALA A 113 9.47 -9.29 -10.46
N LYS A 114 10.06 -10.27 -11.16
CA LYS A 114 11.11 -11.12 -10.58
C LYS A 114 12.34 -10.31 -10.16
N ASN A 115 12.80 -9.41 -11.04
CA ASN A 115 13.99 -8.60 -10.77
C ASN A 115 13.79 -7.76 -9.51
N GLU A 116 12.62 -7.14 -9.33
CA GLU A 116 12.32 -6.34 -8.15
C GLU A 116 12.31 -7.16 -6.85
N VAL A 117 11.57 -8.28 -6.82
CA VAL A 117 11.59 -9.17 -5.65
C VAL A 117 13.02 -9.61 -5.33
N PHE A 118 13.79 -10.01 -6.34
CA PHE A 118 15.12 -10.56 -6.14
C PHE A 118 16.12 -9.47 -5.70
N ALA A 119 15.99 -8.25 -6.22
CA ALA A 119 16.80 -7.11 -5.80
C ALA A 119 16.55 -6.77 -4.32
N VAL A 120 15.27 -6.64 -3.93
CA VAL A 120 14.89 -6.33 -2.54
C VAL A 120 15.33 -7.43 -1.59
N LEU A 121 15.07 -8.69 -1.93
CA LEU A 121 15.50 -9.82 -1.09
C LEU A 121 17.03 -9.94 -1.06
N GLY A 122 17.73 -9.74 -2.18
CA GLY A 122 19.18 -9.79 -2.24
C GLY A 122 19.86 -8.76 -1.33
N ASP A 123 19.29 -7.56 -1.24
CA ASP A 123 19.76 -6.49 -0.37
C ASP A 123 19.39 -6.73 1.11
N ARG A 124 18.12 -7.06 1.37
CA ARG A 124 17.56 -7.00 2.74
C ARG A 124 17.45 -8.35 3.45
N ALA A 125 17.33 -9.45 2.70
CA ALA A 125 17.15 -10.80 3.25
C ALA A 125 17.68 -11.90 2.30
N PRO A 126 18.98 -11.91 1.94
CA PRO A 126 19.53 -12.75 0.87
C PRO A 126 19.38 -14.26 1.14
N HIS A 127 19.22 -14.65 2.40
CA HIS A 127 18.97 -16.04 2.81
C HIS A 127 17.60 -16.57 2.37
N LEU A 128 16.66 -15.70 1.97
CA LEU A 128 15.34 -16.08 1.44
C LEU A 128 15.36 -16.36 -0.07
N LEU A 129 16.45 -16.03 -0.77
CA LEU A 129 16.59 -16.30 -2.19
C LEU A 129 16.86 -17.80 -2.45
N PRO A 130 16.37 -18.34 -3.59
CA PRO A 130 16.72 -19.69 -3.98
C PRO A 130 18.22 -19.81 -4.28
N PRO A 131 18.82 -21.00 -4.08
CA PRO A 131 20.23 -21.22 -4.42
C PRO A 131 20.51 -20.89 -5.90
N GLY A 132 21.58 -20.13 -6.17
CA GLY A 132 21.95 -19.73 -7.52
C GLY A 132 21.14 -18.57 -8.10
N ALA A 133 20.49 -17.75 -7.27
CA ALA A 133 19.74 -16.56 -7.68
C ALA A 133 20.62 -15.36 -8.14
N PHE A 134 21.95 -15.53 -8.25
CA PHE A 134 22.92 -14.48 -8.57
C PHE A 134 23.75 -14.84 -9.80
#